data_AF-A0A2M8HP00-F1
#
_entry.id   AF-A0A2M8HP00-F1
#
_cell.length_a   1.000
_cell.length_b   1.000
_cell.length_c   1.000
_cell.angle_alpha   90.00
_cell.angle_beta   90.00
_cell.angle_gamma   90.00
#
_symmetry.space_group_name_H-M   'P 1'
#
loop_
_entity.id
_entity.type
_entity.pdbx_description
1 polymer ?
#
loop_
_entity_poly.entity_id
_entity_poly.type
_entity_poly.pdbx_seq_one_letter_code
_entity_poly.pdbx_strand_id
1 'polypeptide(L)'
;MQTNSMNLQNSIKQHLLQTGISLCIAGIFFLLAFNWNEIHRYIKLGGLGFLYVSTFLVWVNFHKKVWISESLLVLFFFLTGAGLLLFGSIYQTGADAYDLFFGWLVFTIVLNFQSSSGIILGLWTILCYTTIHLYVNQVYPGENAKIIYLTSAVFFYMFLYFYEYKLKYFFQEHSRNVYSSLLLFLTFTLVFILSFDYFFEKDSGFQNALEFLFKWLIPGIFLGLSYSIFRFQFFHLANITITLLFFLFYLMIRFLKVVSFDEAGIFLLAFLFVIVYTMLSIKHLRALKSKMESSNNE
;
A
#
# COMPACT_ATOMS: atom_id res chain seq x y z
N MET A 1 -42.36 1.87 16.54
CA MET A 1 -41.54 3.09 16.75
C MET A 1 -40.67 3.02 18.01
N GLN A 2 -41.18 2.60 19.18
CA GLN A 2 -40.41 2.46 20.43
C GLN A 2 -39.22 1.48 20.38
N THR A 3 -39.31 0.41 19.58
CA THR A 3 -38.24 -0.58 19.43
C THR A 3 -37.01 -0.04 18.68
N ASN A 4 -37.22 0.87 17.72
CA ASN A 4 -36.14 1.49 16.96
C ASN A 4 -35.38 2.55 17.77
N SER A 5 -36.06 3.30 18.64
CA SER A 5 -35.38 4.28 19.52
C SER A 5 -34.54 3.60 20.60
N MET A 6 -34.99 2.45 21.13
CA MET A 6 -34.23 1.68 22.13
C MET A 6 -32.97 1.04 21.53
N ASN A 7 -33.04 0.51 20.30
CA ASN A 7 -31.89 -0.02 19.57
C ASN A 7 -30.86 1.08 19.22
N LEU A 8 -31.34 2.26 18.82
CA LEU A 8 -30.47 3.40 18.54
C LEU A 8 -29.72 3.87 19.79
N GLN A 9 -30.41 3.99 20.93
CA GLN A 9 -29.77 4.38 22.19
C GLN A 9 -28.71 3.38 22.65
N ASN A 10 -28.96 2.08 22.48
CA ASN A 10 -27.98 1.04 22.81
C ASN A 10 -26.76 1.09 21.87
N SER A 11 -26.95 1.31 20.58
CA SER A 11 -25.84 1.48 19.62
C SER A 11 -25.00 2.73 19.93
N ILE A 12 -25.65 3.86 20.25
CA ILE A 12 -24.95 5.10 20.63
C ILE A 12 -24.11 4.86 21.89
N LYS A 13 -24.67 4.20 22.91
CA LYS A 13 -23.92 3.86 24.14
C LYS A 13 -22.72 2.96 23.85
N GLN A 14 -22.88 1.96 23.00
CA GLN A 14 -21.78 1.07 22.61
C GLN A 14 -20.66 1.81 21.88
N HIS A 15 -20.99 2.67 20.91
CA HIS A 15 -19.99 3.47 20.21
C HIS A 15 -19.30 4.46 21.14
N LEU A 16 -20.05 5.16 21.99
CA LEU A 16 -19.47 6.09 22.95
C LEU A 16 -18.53 5.38 23.94
N LEU A 17 -18.89 4.17 24.37
CA LEU A 17 -18.03 3.33 25.21
C LEU A 17 -16.75 2.90 24.47
N GLN A 18 -16.86 2.44 23.22
CA GLN A 18 -15.71 2.07 22.39
C GLN A 18 -14.77 3.25 22.19
N THR A 19 -15.30 4.45 21.92
CA THR A 19 -14.51 5.67 21.77
C THR A 19 -13.87 6.11 23.09
N GLY A 20 -14.60 5.99 24.21
CA GLY A 20 -14.05 6.27 25.53
C GLY A 20 -12.88 5.34 25.88
N ILE A 21 -13.03 4.04 25.65
CA ILE A 21 -11.97 3.05 25.88
C ILE A 21 -10.77 3.33 24.97
N SER A 22 -10.98 3.61 23.68
CA SER A 22 -9.87 3.89 22.77
C SER A 22 -9.13 5.19 23.13
N LEU A 23 -9.83 6.22 23.60
CA LEU A 23 -9.22 7.45 24.12
C LEU A 23 -8.41 7.20 25.39
N CYS A 24 -8.91 6.38 26.33
CA CYS A 24 -8.14 5.99 27.51
C CYS A 24 -6.86 5.23 27.13
N ILE A 25 -6.97 4.27 26.20
CA ILE A 25 -5.81 3.52 25.69
C ILE A 25 -4.81 4.46 25.00
N ALA A 26 -5.29 5.38 24.16
CA ALA A 26 -4.45 6.39 23.52
C ALA A 26 -3.75 7.28 24.56
N GLY A 27 -4.46 7.70 25.61
CA GLY A 27 -3.89 8.45 26.73
C GLY A 27 -2.76 7.69 27.44
N ILE A 28 -2.92 6.38 27.67
CA ILE A 28 -1.87 5.52 28.23
C ILE A 28 -0.65 5.50 27.30
N PHE A 29 -0.85 5.32 25.99
CA PHE A 29 0.24 5.36 25.02
C PHE A 29 0.95 6.72 24.99
N PHE A 30 0.22 7.84 25.10
CA PHE A 30 0.82 9.17 25.17
C PHE A 30 1.61 9.39 26.45
N LEU A 31 1.13 8.91 27.60
CA LEU A 31 1.89 8.97 28.85
C LEU A 31 3.18 8.14 28.76
N LEU A 32 3.13 6.96 28.15
CA LEU A 32 4.32 6.14 27.89
C LEU A 32 5.29 6.82 26.91
N ALA A 33 4.76 7.47 25.86
CA ALA A 33 5.57 8.19 24.89
C ALA A 33 6.20 9.46 25.50
N PHE A 34 5.48 10.19 26.34
CA PHE A 34 6.00 11.37 27.05
C PHE A 34 7.14 10.99 28.00
N ASN A 35 6.96 9.92 28.77
CA ASN A 35 7.98 9.41 29.68
C ASN A 35 9.01 8.50 29.00
N TRP A 36 9.02 8.41 27.66
CA TRP A 36 9.83 7.43 26.93
C TRP A 36 11.31 7.50 27.31
N ASN A 37 11.86 8.70 27.47
CA ASN A 37 13.28 8.88 27.79
C ASN A 37 13.63 8.41 29.21
N GLU A 38 12.68 8.44 30.14
CA GLU A 38 12.87 8.03 31.54
C GLU A 38 12.68 6.51 31.73
N ILE A 39 11.97 5.85 30.82
CA ILE A 39 11.76 4.40 30.88
C ILE A 39 13.07 3.67 30.59
N HIS A 40 13.49 2.82 31.54
CA HIS A 40 14.68 2.00 31.41
C HIS A 40 14.61 1.04 30.21
N ARG A 41 15.73 0.83 29.52
CA ARG A 41 15.82 -0.01 28.30
C ARG A 41 15.24 -1.43 28.44
N TYR A 42 15.40 -2.04 29.62
CA TYR A 42 14.87 -3.39 29.89
C TYR A 42 13.35 -3.43 29.96
N ILE A 43 12.70 -2.35 30.40
CA ILE A 43 11.24 -2.27 30.44
C ILE A 43 10.69 -2.11 29.02
N LYS A 44 11.36 -1.30 28.19
CA LYS A 44 11.03 -1.15 26.77
C LYS A 44 11.13 -2.48 26.02
N LEU A 45 12.28 -3.15 26.14
CA LEU A 45 12.53 -4.46 25.51
C LEU A 45 11.62 -5.55 26.11
N GLY A 46 11.45 -5.57 27.42
CA GLY A 46 10.61 -6.53 28.13
C GLY A 46 9.13 -6.39 27.76
N GLY A 47 8.63 -5.17 27.63
CA GLY A 47 7.26 -4.89 27.18
C GLY A 47 7.01 -5.36 25.76
N LEU A 48 7.95 -5.07 24.84
CA LEU A 48 7.87 -5.57 23.47
C LEU A 48 7.95 -7.11 23.41
N GLY A 49 8.89 -7.70 24.15
CA GLY A 49 9.04 -9.16 24.25
C GLY A 49 7.79 -9.84 24.83
N PHE A 50 7.18 -9.24 25.86
CA PHE A 50 5.93 -9.71 26.43
C PHE A 50 4.79 -9.70 25.39
N LEU A 51 4.65 -8.61 24.63
CA LEU A 51 3.65 -8.53 23.55
C LEU A 51 3.88 -9.59 22.48
N TYR A 52 5.13 -9.87 22.13
CA TYR A 52 5.49 -10.94 21.20
C TYR A 52 5.03 -12.32 21.70
N VAL A 53 5.41 -12.67 22.93
CA VAL A 53 5.08 -13.97 23.53
C VAL A 53 3.56 -14.09 23.72
N SER A 54 2.88 -13.05 24.18
CA SER A 54 1.42 -13.08 24.35
C SER A 54 0.72 -13.26 23.00
N THR A 55 1.16 -12.54 21.96
CA THR A 55 0.62 -12.67 20.60
C THR A 55 0.81 -14.10 20.08
N PHE A 56 1.98 -14.69 20.33
CA PHE A 56 2.27 -16.07 19.95
C PHE A 56 1.39 -17.09 20.65
N LEU A 57 1.23 -16.98 21.98
CA LEU A 57 0.36 -17.88 22.73
C LEU A 57 -1.10 -17.79 22.28
N VAL A 58 -1.60 -16.59 22.03
CA VAL A 58 -2.95 -16.39 21.48
C VAL A 58 -3.04 -16.99 20.07
N TRP A 59 -2.03 -16.78 19.24
CA TRP A 59 -2.02 -17.32 17.88
C TRP A 59 -2.05 -18.85 17.87
N VAL A 60 -1.20 -19.52 18.65
CA VAL A 60 -1.20 -20.99 18.77
C VAL A 60 -2.57 -21.52 19.20
N ASN A 61 -3.24 -20.84 20.13
CA ASN A 61 -4.54 -21.29 20.63
C ASN A 61 -5.70 -21.03 19.65
N PHE A 62 -5.59 -20.01 18.79
CA PHE A 62 -6.68 -19.57 17.91
C PHE A 62 -6.36 -19.61 16.40
N HIS A 63 -5.24 -20.19 15.98
CA HIS A 63 -4.78 -20.22 14.58
C HIS A 63 -5.81 -20.83 13.61
N LYS A 64 -6.69 -21.72 14.10
CA LYS A 64 -7.76 -22.34 13.30
C LYS A 64 -8.82 -21.32 12.85
N LYS A 65 -9.00 -20.22 13.57
CA LYS A 65 -9.93 -19.14 13.19
C LYS A 65 -9.19 -18.18 12.27
N VAL A 66 -9.45 -18.27 10.96
CA VAL A 66 -8.74 -17.50 9.92
C VAL A 66 -8.64 -16.02 10.27
N TRP A 67 -9.75 -15.35 10.61
CA TRP A 67 -9.74 -13.91 10.91
C TRP A 67 -8.85 -13.53 12.11
N ILE A 68 -8.84 -14.36 13.15
CA ILE A 68 -7.99 -14.13 14.33
C ILE A 68 -6.52 -14.41 13.99
N SER A 69 -6.25 -15.52 13.29
CA SER A 69 -4.91 -15.89 12.84
C SER A 69 -4.28 -14.76 12.01
N GLU A 70 -5.00 -14.24 11.02
CA GLU A 70 -4.52 -13.16 10.15
C GLU A 70 -4.27 -11.88 10.92
N SER A 71 -5.16 -11.52 11.84
CA SER A 71 -5.02 -10.32 12.66
C SER A 71 -3.76 -10.40 13.55
N LEU A 72 -3.47 -11.59 14.09
CA LEU A 72 -2.27 -11.82 14.90
C LEU A 72 -1.00 -11.87 14.04
N LEU A 73 -1.05 -12.41 12.83
CA LEU A 73 0.07 -12.35 11.87
C LEU A 73 0.39 -10.89 11.49
N VAL A 74 -0.63 -10.05 11.32
CA VAL A 74 -0.44 -8.61 11.07
C VAL A 74 0.21 -7.95 12.28
N LEU A 75 -0.23 -8.31 13.48
CA LEU A 75 0.39 -7.82 14.71
C LEU A 75 1.87 -8.24 14.78
N PHE A 76 2.21 -9.50 14.47
CA PHE A 76 3.61 -9.95 14.39
C PHE A 76 4.43 -9.18 13.37
N PHE A 77 3.85 -8.89 12.20
CA PHE A 77 4.51 -8.10 11.17
C PHE A 77 4.93 -6.73 11.72
N PHE A 78 4.03 -6.00 12.38
CA PHE A 78 4.34 -4.67 12.95
C PHE A 78 5.20 -4.73 14.20
N LEU A 79 5.02 -5.73 15.07
CA LEU A 79 5.89 -5.94 16.23
C LEU A 79 7.35 -6.16 15.80
N THR A 80 7.58 -6.74 14.62
CA THR A 80 8.93 -6.94 14.06
C THR A 80 9.59 -5.63 13.68
N GLY A 81 8.88 -4.76 12.95
CA GLY A 81 9.37 -3.40 12.69
C GLY A 81 9.61 -2.61 13.96
N ALA A 82 8.67 -2.67 14.92
CA ALA A 82 8.80 -1.98 16.20
C ALA A 82 10.01 -2.48 17.01
N GLY A 83 10.28 -3.79 17.00
CA GLY A 83 11.44 -4.37 17.67
C GLY A 83 12.77 -3.92 17.08
N LEU A 84 12.87 -3.90 15.75
CA LEU A 84 14.06 -3.41 15.05
C LEU A 84 14.31 -1.92 15.33
N LEU A 85 13.26 -1.10 15.28
CA LEU A 85 13.34 0.33 15.60
C LEU A 85 13.78 0.56 17.06
N LEU A 86 13.20 -0.19 17.99
CA LEU A 86 13.50 -0.09 19.41
C LEU A 86 14.94 -0.54 19.70
N PHE A 87 15.41 -1.58 19.03
CA PHE A 87 16.79 -2.03 19.13
C PHE A 87 17.77 -0.97 18.60
N GLY A 88 17.51 -0.43 17.40
CA GLY A 88 18.34 0.62 16.79
C GLY A 88 18.41 1.88 17.66
N SER A 89 17.30 2.30 18.26
CA SER A 89 17.27 3.48 19.14
C SER A 89 17.99 3.28 20.48
N ILE A 90 17.87 2.11 21.11
CA ILE A 90 18.50 1.84 22.42
C ILE A 90 20.00 1.63 22.29
N TYR A 91 20.44 0.90 21.27
CA TYR A 91 21.85 0.52 21.10
C TYR A 91 22.60 1.44 20.15
N GLN A 92 21.93 2.42 19.54
CA GLN A 92 22.52 3.40 18.63
C GLN A 92 23.44 2.73 17.61
N THR A 93 22.92 1.69 16.93
CA THR A 93 23.70 0.84 16.04
C THR A 93 24.27 1.56 14.82
N GLY A 94 23.95 2.84 14.63
CA GLY A 94 24.31 3.62 13.45
C GLY A 94 23.65 3.14 12.16
N ALA A 95 22.76 2.15 12.26
CA ALA A 95 22.01 1.60 11.14
C ALA A 95 21.11 2.67 10.54
N ASP A 96 21.15 2.79 9.21
CA ASP A 96 20.32 3.73 8.48
C ASP A 96 18.87 3.21 8.36
N ALA A 97 18.01 3.97 7.67
CA ALA A 97 16.63 3.53 7.50
C ALA A 97 16.56 2.31 6.57
N TYR A 98 17.44 2.21 5.58
CA TYR A 98 17.50 1.05 4.69
C TYR A 98 17.75 -0.25 5.46
N ASP A 99 18.75 -0.27 6.35
CA ASP A 99 19.11 -1.45 7.16
C ASP A 99 17.93 -1.92 8.02
N LEU A 100 17.18 -0.98 8.61
CA LEU A 100 15.98 -1.29 9.41
C LEU A 100 14.90 -1.97 8.56
N PHE A 101 14.56 -1.38 7.41
CA PHE A 101 13.50 -1.88 6.55
C PHE A 101 13.89 -3.19 5.86
N PHE A 102 15.16 -3.35 5.50
CA PHE A 102 15.71 -4.60 4.98
C PHE A 102 15.65 -5.72 6.02
N GLY A 103 16.08 -5.46 7.26
CA GLY A 103 15.94 -6.40 8.36
C GLY A 103 14.47 -6.79 8.59
N TRP A 104 13.56 -5.81 8.54
CA TRP A 104 12.12 -6.06 8.67
C TRP A 104 11.60 -6.98 7.56
N LEU A 105 12.01 -6.74 6.32
CA LEU A 105 11.65 -7.55 5.16
C LEU A 105 12.09 -9.00 5.32
N VAL A 106 13.35 -9.21 5.72
CA VAL A 106 13.94 -10.54 5.92
C VAL A 106 13.23 -11.30 7.04
N PHE A 107 13.05 -10.68 8.21
CA PHE A 107 12.43 -11.37 9.35
C PHE A 107 10.95 -11.68 9.15
N THR A 108 10.24 -10.91 8.32
CA THR A 108 8.81 -11.13 8.08
C THR A 108 8.50 -12.04 6.89
N ILE A 109 9.50 -12.51 6.14
CA ILE A 109 9.27 -13.38 4.97
C ILE A 109 8.54 -14.67 5.35
N VAL A 110 8.83 -15.22 6.53
CA VAL A 110 8.23 -16.46 7.04
C VAL A 110 6.72 -16.31 7.22
N LEU A 111 6.24 -15.10 7.56
CA LEU A 111 4.81 -14.84 7.76
C LEU A 111 4.00 -15.02 6.47
N ASN A 112 4.61 -14.82 5.30
CA ASN A 112 3.93 -15.01 4.01
C ASN A 112 3.52 -16.47 3.78
N PHE A 113 4.29 -17.44 4.27
CA PHE A 113 3.96 -18.86 4.12
C PHE A 113 2.81 -19.28 5.04
N GLN A 114 2.69 -18.63 6.20
CA GLN A 114 1.64 -18.93 7.17
C GLN A 114 0.33 -18.20 6.85
N SER A 115 0.41 -17.09 6.12
CA SER A 115 -0.72 -16.21 5.82
C SER A 115 -1.75 -16.88 4.90
N SER A 116 -2.94 -16.99 5.46
CA SER A 116 -4.25 -17.04 4.84
C SER A 116 -4.45 -16.07 3.70
N SER A 117 -4.66 -14.80 4.05
CA SER A 117 -5.61 -13.88 3.41
C SER A 117 -5.03 -12.97 2.33
N GLY A 118 -3.74 -13.10 2.02
CA GLY A 118 -3.04 -12.18 1.13
C GLY A 118 -2.78 -10.79 1.73
N ILE A 119 -3.31 -10.47 2.92
CA ILE A 119 -3.06 -9.20 3.63
C ILE A 119 -1.58 -9.07 3.98
N ILE A 120 -0.99 -10.12 4.57
CA ILE A 120 0.44 -10.14 4.91
C ILE A 120 1.30 -10.00 3.67
N LEU A 121 0.94 -10.70 2.60
CA LEU A 121 1.63 -10.60 1.32
C LEU A 121 1.56 -9.16 0.76
N GLY A 122 0.42 -8.48 0.95
CA GLY A 122 0.23 -7.05 0.65
C GLY A 122 1.18 -6.16 1.44
N LEU A 123 1.19 -6.30 2.76
CA LEU A 123 2.08 -5.54 3.64
C LEU A 123 3.55 -5.81 3.32
N TRP A 124 3.91 -7.06 3.05
CA TRP A 124 5.27 -7.45 2.69
C TRP A 124 5.69 -6.88 1.33
N THR A 125 4.76 -6.78 0.37
CA THR A 125 5.01 -6.11 -0.92
C THR A 125 5.27 -4.62 -0.72
N ILE A 126 4.48 -3.93 0.11
CA ILE A 126 4.71 -2.51 0.47
C ILE A 126 6.07 -2.35 1.16
N LEU A 127 6.42 -3.27 2.04
CA LEU A 127 7.72 -3.28 2.73
C LEU A 127 8.88 -3.48 1.74
N CYS A 128 8.71 -4.37 0.76
CA CYS A 128 9.70 -4.58 -0.30
C CYS A 128 9.89 -3.32 -1.16
N TYR A 129 8.78 -2.70 -1.58
CA TYR A 129 8.80 -1.42 -2.30
C TYR A 129 9.54 -0.32 -1.52
N THR A 130 9.21 -0.14 -0.24
CA THR A 130 9.83 0.89 0.61
C THR A 130 11.31 0.63 0.83
N THR A 131 11.70 -0.64 1.01
CA THR A 131 13.10 -1.05 1.14
C THR A 131 13.91 -0.73 -0.13
N ILE A 132 13.35 -1.00 -1.31
CA ILE A 132 14.00 -0.67 -2.60
C ILE A 132 14.16 0.85 -2.74
N HIS A 133 13.13 1.63 -2.40
CA HIS A 133 13.20 3.09 -2.45
C HIS A 133 14.27 3.65 -1.51
N LEU A 134 14.34 3.14 -0.28
CA LEU A 134 15.39 3.53 0.68
C LEU A 134 16.78 3.12 0.22
N TYR A 135 16.94 1.94 -0.39
CA TYR A 135 18.21 1.48 -0.96
C TYR A 135 18.74 2.46 -2.01
N VAL A 136 17.88 2.84 -2.95
CA VAL A 136 18.26 3.77 -4.03
C VAL A 136 18.65 5.13 -3.48
N ASN A 137 17.96 5.62 -2.45
CA ASN A 137 18.22 6.95 -1.91
C ASN A 137 19.41 7.00 -0.94
N GLN A 138 19.64 5.96 -0.15
CA GLN A 138 20.62 5.98 0.95
C GLN A 138 21.92 5.26 0.59
N VAL A 139 21.84 4.11 -0.08
CA VAL A 139 23.00 3.25 -0.32
C VAL A 139 23.60 3.49 -1.70
N TYR A 140 22.76 3.64 -2.72
CA TYR A 140 23.22 3.77 -4.11
C TYR A 140 22.57 4.95 -4.87
N PRO A 141 22.76 6.19 -4.39
CA PRO A 141 22.27 7.37 -5.09
C PRO A 141 23.09 7.58 -6.38
N GLY A 142 22.42 7.65 -7.53
CA GLY A 142 23.09 7.92 -8.81
C GLY A 142 22.24 7.64 -10.04
N GLU A 143 22.81 7.87 -11.22
CA GLU A 143 22.10 7.76 -12.51
C GLU A 143 21.50 6.36 -12.77
N ASN A 144 22.10 5.32 -12.19
CA ASN A 144 21.65 3.93 -12.32
C ASN A 144 20.44 3.58 -11.43
N ALA A 145 19.98 4.48 -10.56
CA ALA A 145 18.73 4.35 -9.80
C ALA A 145 17.55 3.95 -10.69
N LYS A 146 17.55 4.47 -11.93
CA LYS A 146 16.55 4.24 -12.97
C LYS A 146 16.46 2.76 -13.35
N ILE A 147 17.59 2.08 -13.47
CA ILE A 147 17.65 0.66 -13.83
C ILE A 147 17.07 -0.18 -12.68
N ILE A 148 17.36 0.19 -11.43
CA ILE A 148 16.85 -0.51 -10.24
C ILE A 148 15.33 -0.41 -10.15
N TYR A 149 14.76 0.79 -10.33
CA TYR A 149 13.31 0.96 -10.32
C TYR A 149 12.64 0.24 -11.51
N LEU A 150 13.25 0.26 -12.71
CA LEU A 150 12.71 -0.45 -13.87
C LEU A 150 12.69 -1.96 -13.68
N THR A 151 13.82 -2.52 -13.25
CA THR A 151 13.94 -3.96 -12.98
C THR A 151 13.00 -4.40 -11.86
N SER A 152 12.85 -3.58 -10.82
CA SER A 152 11.90 -3.82 -9.73
C SER A 152 10.45 -3.77 -10.20
N ALA A 153 10.07 -2.78 -11.02
CA ALA A 153 8.72 -2.68 -11.58
C ALA A 153 8.37 -3.89 -12.44
N VAL A 154 9.29 -4.34 -13.30
CA VAL A 154 9.14 -5.56 -14.10
C VAL A 154 8.99 -6.78 -13.19
N PHE A 155 9.82 -6.91 -12.16
CA PHE A 155 9.74 -8.02 -11.20
C PHE A 155 8.37 -8.08 -10.51
N PHE A 156 7.87 -6.97 -9.96
CA PHE A 156 6.56 -6.93 -9.32
C PHE A 156 5.41 -7.20 -10.31
N TYR A 157 5.54 -6.74 -11.55
CA TYR A 157 4.55 -7.01 -12.59
C TYR A 157 4.50 -8.48 -12.98
N MET A 158 5.66 -9.11 -13.14
CA MET A 158 5.76 -10.55 -13.38
C MET A 158 5.17 -11.33 -12.21
N PHE A 159 5.48 -10.93 -10.97
CA PHE A 159 4.92 -11.55 -9.79
C PHE A 159 3.38 -11.44 -9.73
N LEU A 160 2.83 -10.26 -10.04
CA LEU A 160 1.39 -10.05 -10.18
C LEU A 160 0.78 -10.95 -11.27
N TYR A 161 1.44 -11.07 -12.42
CA TYR A 161 0.97 -11.93 -13.51
C TYR A 161 0.89 -13.39 -13.08
N PHE A 162 1.93 -13.91 -12.43
CA PHE A 162 1.94 -15.28 -11.92
C PHE A 162 0.92 -15.48 -10.80
N TYR A 163 0.72 -14.49 -9.94
CA TYR A 163 -0.29 -14.54 -8.88
C TYR A 163 -1.70 -14.67 -9.47
N GLU A 164 -2.04 -13.83 -10.45
CA GLU A 164 -3.34 -13.86 -11.13
C GLU A 164 -3.55 -15.12 -11.97
N TYR A 165 -2.49 -15.59 -12.64
CA TYR A 165 -2.51 -16.87 -13.34
C TYR A 165 -2.80 -18.02 -12.38
N LYS A 166 -2.12 -18.07 -11.24
CA LYS A 166 -2.34 -19.12 -10.22
C LYS A 166 -3.78 -19.08 -9.70
N LEU A 167 -4.31 -17.89 -9.42
CA LEU A 167 -5.70 -17.75 -9.00
C LEU A 167 -6.65 -18.30 -10.07
N LYS A 168 -6.55 -17.82 -11.31
CA LYS A 168 -7.46 -18.21 -12.39
C LYS A 168 -7.51 -19.72 -12.67
N TYR A 169 -6.37 -20.40 -12.61
CA TYR A 169 -6.29 -21.81 -13.02
C TYR A 169 -6.32 -22.81 -11.87
N PHE A 170 -5.85 -22.46 -10.67
CA PHE A 170 -5.79 -23.37 -9.52
C PHE A 170 -6.87 -23.12 -8.46
N PHE A 171 -7.43 -21.92 -8.37
CA PHE A 171 -8.41 -21.57 -7.34
C PHE A 171 -9.69 -21.01 -7.97
N GLN A 172 -10.78 -21.79 -7.96
CA GLN A 172 -12.09 -21.35 -8.50
C GLN A 172 -12.76 -20.22 -7.71
N GLU A 173 -12.21 -19.85 -6.54
CA GLU A 173 -12.76 -18.76 -5.74
C GLU A 173 -12.32 -17.39 -6.24
N HIS A 174 -13.29 -16.64 -6.77
CA HIS A 174 -13.21 -15.23 -7.18
C HIS A 174 -12.98 -14.23 -6.03
N SER A 175 -12.64 -14.69 -4.81
CA SER A 175 -12.77 -13.93 -3.57
C SER A 175 -11.52 -13.13 -3.15
N ARG A 176 -10.46 -13.04 -3.97
CA ARG A 176 -9.19 -12.38 -3.60
C ARG A 176 -8.75 -11.22 -4.51
N ASN A 177 -9.69 -10.31 -4.71
CA ASN A 177 -9.58 -9.16 -5.61
C ASN A 177 -8.69 -8.01 -5.10
N VAL A 178 -8.60 -7.81 -3.78
CA VAL A 178 -7.96 -6.61 -3.21
C VAL A 178 -6.44 -6.64 -3.31
N TYR A 179 -5.82 -7.81 -3.12
CA TYR A 179 -4.37 -7.94 -3.13
C TYR A 179 -3.77 -7.74 -4.54
N SER A 180 -4.43 -8.24 -5.57
CA SER A 180 -4.03 -7.97 -6.96
C SER A 180 -4.11 -6.48 -7.30
N SER A 181 -5.18 -5.80 -6.87
CA SER A 181 -5.30 -4.35 -7.03
C SER A 181 -4.21 -3.56 -6.30
N LEU A 182 -3.83 -3.99 -5.10
CA LEU A 182 -2.72 -3.39 -4.35
C LEU A 182 -1.38 -3.59 -5.05
N LEU A 183 -1.08 -4.81 -5.52
CA LEU A 183 0.14 -5.09 -6.29
C LEU A 183 0.22 -4.22 -7.54
N LEU A 184 -0.87 -4.13 -8.29
CA LEU A 184 -0.94 -3.33 -9.50
C LEU A 184 -0.73 -1.84 -9.21
N PHE A 185 -1.38 -1.33 -8.17
CA PHE A 185 -1.17 0.04 -7.70
C PHE A 185 0.31 0.30 -7.41
N LEU A 186 0.97 -0.58 -6.65
CA LEU A 186 2.39 -0.44 -6.30
C LEU A 186 3.30 -0.53 -7.52
N THR A 187 3.04 -1.44 -8.47
CA THR A 187 3.80 -1.53 -9.71
C THR A 187 3.72 -0.22 -10.50
N PHE A 188 2.55 0.39 -10.59
CA PHE A 188 2.40 1.67 -11.27
C PHE A 188 3.06 2.81 -10.52
N THR A 189 3.06 2.81 -9.18
CA THR A 189 3.80 3.83 -8.43
C THR A 189 5.31 3.80 -8.72
N LEU A 190 5.92 2.61 -8.86
CA LEU A 190 7.34 2.49 -9.27
C LEU A 190 7.60 3.05 -10.66
N VAL A 191 6.74 2.69 -11.63
CA VAL A 191 6.82 3.21 -13.01
C VAL A 191 6.56 4.71 -13.05
N PHE A 192 5.74 5.21 -12.13
CA PHE A 192 5.47 6.64 -12.00
C PHE A 192 6.66 7.39 -11.41
N ILE A 193 7.32 6.87 -10.36
CA ILE A 193 8.55 7.45 -9.80
C ILE A 193 9.63 7.57 -10.87
N LEU A 194 9.85 6.51 -11.66
CA LEU A 194 10.74 6.56 -12.83
C LEU A 194 10.43 7.72 -13.77
N SER A 195 9.15 8.00 -13.96
CA SER A 195 8.68 9.07 -14.85
C SER A 195 8.76 10.46 -14.20
N PHE A 196 8.74 10.51 -12.86
CA PHE A 196 8.68 11.71 -12.03
C PHE A 196 10.07 12.33 -11.78
N ASP A 197 11.12 11.52 -11.61
CA ASP A 197 12.49 12.05 -11.49
C ASP A 197 12.91 12.78 -12.79
N TYR A 198 12.51 12.26 -13.95
CA TYR A 198 12.67 12.93 -15.25
C TYR A 198 11.71 14.09 -15.49
N PHE A 199 10.72 14.30 -14.62
CA PHE A 199 9.76 15.39 -14.73
C PHE A 199 10.34 16.72 -14.24
N PHE A 200 11.15 16.69 -13.19
CA PHE A 200 11.77 17.88 -12.57
C PHE A 200 13.19 18.17 -13.07
N GLU A 201 13.80 17.24 -13.81
CA GLU A 201 15.05 17.50 -14.51
C GLU A 201 14.80 18.56 -15.60
N LYS A 202 15.59 19.64 -15.57
CA LYS A 202 15.45 20.85 -16.40
C LYS A 202 15.32 20.44 -17.87
N ASP A 203 14.23 20.85 -18.53
CA ASP A 203 13.90 20.42 -19.90
C ASP A 203 15.02 20.75 -20.89
N SER A 204 15.87 19.77 -21.18
CA SER A 204 16.79 19.77 -22.33
C SER A 204 16.12 19.15 -23.57
N GLY A 205 14.84 19.45 -23.81
CA GLY A 205 14.10 18.99 -25.00
C GLY A 205 14.17 17.48 -25.27
N PHE A 206 13.77 17.06 -26.47
CA PHE A 206 13.95 15.68 -26.98
C PHE A 206 15.33 15.50 -27.62
N GLN A 207 16.41 15.90 -26.93
CA GLN A 207 17.75 15.79 -27.53
C GLN A 207 18.29 14.35 -27.50
N ASN A 208 17.85 13.52 -26.53
CA ASN A 208 18.34 12.16 -26.34
C ASN A 208 17.24 11.10 -26.52
N ALA A 209 17.49 10.09 -27.36
CA ALA A 209 16.58 8.96 -27.55
C ALA A 209 16.27 8.20 -26.24
N LEU A 210 17.23 8.15 -25.30
CA LEU A 210 17.04 7.56 -23.98
C LEU A 210 16.00 8.32 -23.15
N GLU A 211 15.97 9.65 -23.22
CA GLU A 211 14.97 10.44 -22.51
C GLU A 211 13.57 10.21 -23.07
N PHE A 212 13.42 10.09 -24.39
CA PHE A 212 12.13 9.72 -24.99
C PHE A 212 11.65 8.34 -24.51
N LEU A 213 12.56 7.36 -24.45
CA LEU A 213 12.26 6.00 -24.01
C LEU A 213 11.77 5.96 -22.55
N PHE A 214 12.50 6.58 -21.62
CA PHE A 214 12.13 6.61 -20.20
C PHE A 214 10.94 7.54 -19.92
N LYS A 215 10.80 8.67 -20.63
CA LYS A 215 9.73 9.64 -20.40
C LYS A 215 8.39 9.19 -20.95
N TRP A 216 8.34 8.56 -22.14
CA TRP A 216 7.10 8.31 -22.88
C TRP A 216 6.82 6.84 -23.18
N LEU A 217 7.83 6.13 -23.71
CA LEU A 217 7.61 4.81 -24.30
C LEU A 217 7.40 3.74 -23.22
N ILE A 218 8.25 3.71 -22.19
CA ILE A 218 8.18 2.70 -21.13
C ILE A 218 6.86 2.79 -20.33
N PRO A 219 6.44 3.95 -19.80
CA PRO A 219 5.18 4.05 -19.05
C PRO A 219 3.96 3.75 -19.92
N GLY A 220 3.96 4.23 -21.17
CA GLY A 220 2.87 4.00 -22.12
C GLY A 220 2.69 2.53 -22.47
N ILE A 221 3.79 1.81 -22.77
CA ILE A 221 3.77 0.37 -23.03
C ILE A 221 3.29 -0.39 -21.79
N PHE A 222 3.77 -0.03 -20.61
CA PHE A 222 3.41 -0.71 -19.37
C PHE A 222 1.91 -0.54 -19.04
N LEU A 223 1.36 0.66 -19.22
CA LEU A 223 -0.07 0.95 -19.05
C LEU A 223 -0.93 0.25 -20.13
N GLY A 224 -0.45 0.19 -21.37
CA GLY A 224 -1.15 -0.51 -22.47
C GLY A 224 -1.18 -2.04 -22.29
N LEU A 225 -0.05 -2.64 -21.92
CA LEU A 225 0.05 -4.08 -21.67
C LEU A 225 -0.82 -4.51 -20.49
N SER A 226 -0.78 -3.74 -19.40
CA SER A 226 -1.62 -4.01 -18.23
C SER A 226 -3.11 -3.87 -18.55
N TYR A 227 -3.52 -2.84 -19.28
CA TYR A 227 -4.91 -2.74 -19.75
C TYR A 227 -5.32 -3.96 -20.59
N SER A 228 -4.48 -4.40 -21.53
CA SER A 228 -4.77 -5.57 -22.38
C SER A 228 -4.91 -6.86 -21.57
N ILE A 229 -3.96 -7.14 -20.67
CA ILE A 229 -3.97 -8.35 -19.83
C ILE A 229 -5.21 -8.37 -18.92
N PHE A 230 -5.52 -7.26 -18.24
CA PHE A 230 -6.68 -7.22 -17.35
C PHE A 230 -8.01 -7.17 -18.08
N ARG A 231 -8.08 -6.63 -19.30
CA ARG A 231 -9.31 -6.64 -20.10
C ARG A 231 -9.58 -8.00 -20.75
N PHE A 232 -8.55 -8.68 -21.25
CA PHE A 232 -8.74 -9.88 -22.07
C PHE A 232 -8.44 -11.20 -21.36
N GLN A 233 -7.54 -11.21 -20.36
CA GLN A 233 -7.13 -12.46 -19.70
C GLN A 233 -7.80 -12.67 -18.34
N PHE A 234 -7.80 -11.67 -17.46
CA PHE A 234 -8.28 -11.83 -16.07
C PHE A 234 -9.64 -11.16 -15.80
N PHE A 235 -10.03 -10.15 -16.59
CA PHE A 235 -11.29 -9.39 -16.49
C PHE A 235 -11.61 -8.89 -15.07
N HIS A 236 -10.72 -8.08 -14.50
CA HIS A 236 -10.91 -7.55 -13.16
C HIS A 236 -11.23 -6.05 -13.16
N LEU A 237 -12.46 -5.66 -12.79
CA LEU A 237 -12.94 -4.28 -12.89
C LEU A 237 -12.12 -3.29 -12.05
N ALA A 238 -11.69 -3.68 -10.85
CA ALA A 238 -10.88 -2.81 -9.99
C ALA A 238 -9.51 -2.51 -10.63
N ASN A 239 -8.86 -3.53 -11.20
CA ASN A 239 -7.56 -3.39 -11.85
C ASN A 239 -7.66 -2.56 -13.14
N ILE A 240 -8.74 -2.72 -13.91
CA ILE A 240 -9.02 -1.88 -15.08
C ILE A 240 -9.27 -0.43 -14.67
N THR A 241 -9.96 -0.20 -13.55
CA THR A 241 -10.20 1.16 -13.04
C THR A 241 -8.89 1.82 -12.62
N ILE A 242 -8.01 1.08 -11.93
CA ILE A 242 -6.70 1.58 -11.51
C ILE A 242 -5.81 1.85 -12.74
N THR A 243 -5.76 0.95 -13.73
CA THR A 243 -4.97 1.19 -14.97
C THR A 243 -5.42 2.45 -15.69
N LEU A 244 -6.73 2.67 -15.82
CA LEU A 244 -7.29 3.88 -16.43
C LEU A 244 -6.98 5.14 -15.62
N LEU A 245 -7.06 5.07 -14.28
CA LEU A 245 -6.77 6.20 -13.41
C LEU A 245 -5.30 6.63 -13.56
N PHE A 246 -4.36 5.68 -13.49
CA PHE A 246 -2.94 5.97 -13.68
C PHE A 246 -2.64 6.49 -15.09
N PHE A 247 -3.32 5.98 -16.11
CA PHE A 247 -3.18 6.48 -17.49
C PHE A 247 -3.66 7.93 -17.64
N LEU A 248 -4.84 8.26 -17.11
CA LEU A 248 -5.37 9.63 -17.14
C LEU A 248 -4.49 10.59 -16.33
N PHE A 249 -4.05 10.16 -15.16
CA PHE A 249 -3.16 10.95 -14.32
C PHE A 249 -1.83 11.24 -15.01
N TYR A 250 -1.25 10.21 -15.66
CA TYR A 250 -0.04 10.34 -16.46
C TYR A 250 -0.22 11.35 -17.62
N LEU A 251 -1.30 11.23 -18.40
CA LEU A 251 -1.58 12.17 -19.50
C LEU A 251 -1.78 13.60 -19.00
N MET A 252 -2.51 13.79 -17.91
CA MET A 252 -2.79 15.12 -17.37
C MET A 252 -1.51 15.81 -16.87
N ILE A 253 -0.65 15.11 -16.12
CA ILE A 253 0.62 15.68 -15.66
C ILE A 253 1.48 16.10 -16.85
N ARG A 254 1.50 15.31 -17.93
CA ARG A 254 2.22 15.64 -19.16
C ARG A 254 1.61 16.85 -19.87
N PHE A 255 0.30 16.91 -19.99
CA PHE A 255 -0.40 18.06 -20.57
C PHE A 255 -0.09 19.35 -19.83
N LEU A 256 -0.14 19.34 -18.49
CA LEU A 256 0.15 20.51 -17.66
C LEU A 256 1.60 21.00 -17.82
N LYS A 257 2.56 20.08 -18.01
CA LYS A 257 3.95 20.45 -18.29
C LYS A 257 4.11 21.10 -19.67
N VAL A 258 3.44 20.58 -20.71
CA VAL A 258 3.48 21.17 -22.06
C VAL A 258 2.93 22.60 -22.08
N VAL A 259 1.90 22.87 -21.27
CA VAL A 259 1.31 24.21 -21.12
C VAL A 259 2.18 25.14 -20.25
N SER A 260 3.36 24.68 -19.80
CA SER A 260 4.37 25.49 -19.11
C SER A 260 3.92 26.04 -17.75
N PHE A 261 3.11 25.28 -17.00
CA PHE A 261 2.76 25.65 -15.62
C PHE A 261 3.96 25.51 -14.67
N ASP A 262 4.03 26.38 -13.66
CA ASP A 262 4.97 26.23 -12.55
C ASP A 262 4.75 24.92 -11.79
N GLU A 263 5.81 24.39 -11.17
CA GLU A 263 5.79 23.12 -10.41
C GLU A 263 4.66 23.07 -9.36
N ALA A 264 4.48 24.16 -8.62
CA ALA A 264 3.40 24.29 -7.64
C ALA A 264 2.01 24.25 -8.29
N GLY A 265 1.86 24.84 -9.49
CA GLY A 265 0.64 24.83 -10.27
C GLY A 265 0.29 23.44 -10.79
N ILE A 266 1.29 22.70 -11.27
CA ILE A 266 1.12 21.30 -11.71
C ILE A 266 0.67 20.43 -10.55
N PHE A 267 1.31 20.55 -9.38
CA PHE A 267 0.94 19.76 -8.21
C PHE A 267 -0.49 20.05 -7.74
N LEU A 268 -0.87 21.32 -7.66
CA LEU A 268 -2.22 21.74 -7.24
C LEU A 268 -3.29 21.25 -8.22
N LEU A 269 -3.10 21.45 -9.53
CA LEU A 269 -4.05 21.01 -10.54
C LEU A 269 -4.16 19.49 -10.61
N ALA A 270 -3.04 18.78 -10.45
CA ALA A 270 -3.04 17.32 -10.39
C ALA A 270 -3.83 16.79 -9.19
N PHE A 271 -3.66 17.41 -8.03
CA PHE A 271 -4.43 17.09 -6.83
C PHE A 271 -5.93 17.34 -7.02
N LEU A 272 -6.32 18.50 -7.54
CA LEU A 272 -7.72 18.82 -7.84
C LEU A 272 -8.34 17.84 -8.83
N PHE A 273 -7.59 17.44 -9.86
CA PHE A 273 -8.06 16.47 -10.84
C PHE A 273 -8.34 15.10 -10.22
N VAL A 274 -7.45 14.61 -9.35
CA VAL A 274 -7.67 13.34 -8.63
C VAL A 274 -8.95 13.42 -7.77
N ILE A 275 -9.18 14.54 -7.09
CA ILE A 275 -10.42 14.76 -6.32
C ILE A 275 -11.65 14.74 -7.24
N VAL A 276 -11.63 15.50 -8.34
CA VAL A 276 -12.76 15.57 -9.27
C VAL A 276 -13.03 14.21 -9.90
N TYR A 277 -11.99 13.51 -10.33
CA TYR A 277 -12.10 12.18 -10.91
C TYR A 277 -12.71 11.19 -9.92
N THR A 278 -12.20 11.12 -8.69
CA THR A 278 -12.73 10.21 -7.66
C THR A 278 -14.18 10.53 -7.32
N MET A 279 -14.57 11.81 -7.23
CA MET A 279 -15.97 12.21 -7.05
C MET A 279 -16.87 11.75 -8.21
N LEU A 280 -16.43 11.95 -9.45
CA LEU A 280 -17.17 11.52 -10.65
C LEU A 280 -17.31 9.99 -10.71
N SER A 281 -16.25 9.25 -10.40
CA SER A 281 -16.27 7.79 -10.35
C SER A 281 -17.25 7.28 -9.29
N ILE A 282 -17.27 7.86 -8.09
CA ILE A 282 -18.25 7.50 -7.04
C ILE A 282 -19.68 7.78 -7.52
N LYS A 283 -19.91 8.94 -8.14
CA LYS A 283 -21.24 9.30 -8.68
C LYS A 283 -21.69 8.32 -9.75
N HIS A 284 -20.80 7.94 -10.67
CA HIS A 284 -21.08 6.99 -11.74
C HIS A 284 -21.40 5.58 -11.19
N LEU A 285 -20.61 5.09 -10.23
CA LEU A 285 -20.84 3.80 -9.59
C LEU A 285 -22.18 3.75 -8.84
N ARG A 286 -22.57 4.84 -8.15
CA ARG A 286 -23.89 4.93 -7.50
C ARG A 286 -25.03 4.87 -8.52
N ALA A 287 -24.89 5.56 -9.65
CA ALA A 287 -25.90 5.54 -10.71
C ALA A 287 -26.06 4.16 -11.37
N LEU A 288 -24.95 3.43 -11.56
CA LEU A 288 -25.01 2.04 -12.03
C LEU A 288 -25.69 1.12 -11.03
N LYS A 289 -25.37 1.27 -9.73
CA LYS A 289 -26.00 0.48 -8.66
C LYS A 289 -27.50 0.71 -8.59
N SER A 290 -27.97 1.97 -8.62
CA SER A 290 -29.40 2.27 -8.57
C SER A 290 -30.15 1.69 -9.78
N LYS A 291 -29.52 1.69 -10.96
CA LYS A 291 -30.12 1.13 -12.18
C LYS A 291 -30.25 -0.40 -12.13
N MET A 292 -29.31 -1.09 -11.49
CA MET A 292 -29.39 -2.53 -11.26
C MET A 292 -30.42 -2.90 -10.18
N GLU A 293 -30.60 -2.07 -9.15
CA GLU A 293 -31.62 -2.27 -8.13
C GLU A 293 -33.03 -2.04 -8.67
N SER A 294 -33.22 -1.08 -9.59
CA SER A 294 -34.51 -0.88 -10.26
C SER A 294 -34.87 -2.01 -11.22
N SER A 295 -33.89 -2.60 -11.92
CA SER A 295 -34.16 -3.71 -12.86
C SER A 295 -34.39 -5.06 -12.21
N ASN A 296 -34.04 -5.23 -10.92
CA ASN A 296 -34.32 -6.45 -10.15
C ASN A 296 -35.68 -6.40 -9.42
N ASN A 297 -36.36 -5.25 -9.43
CA ASN A 297 -37.66 -5.05 -8.79
C ASN A 297 -38.82 -4.97 -9.79
N GLU A 298 -38.55 -5.15 -11.09
CA GLU A 298 -39.52 -5.38 -12.17
C GLU A 298 -39.51 -6.86 -12.57
#